data_AF-A0A2K2CSI2-F1
#
_entry.id   AF-A0A2K2CSI2-F1
#
_cell.length_a   1.000
_cell.length_b   1.000
_cell.length_c   1.000
_cell.angle_alpha   90.00
_cell.angle_beta   90.00
_cell.angle_gamma   90.00
#
_symmetry.space_group_name_H-M   'P 1'
#
loop_
_entity.id
_entity.type
_entity.pdbx_description
1 polymer ?
#
loop_
_entity_poly.entity_id
_entity_poly.type
_entity_poly.pdbx_seq_one_letter_code
_entity_poly.pdbx_strand_id
1 'polypeptide(L)'
;MGGTTSSTGRGGGTSLGDLPENCVAEVMLRLDPTEICGMARLSRTFRGAASGDGVWEAKLPRNYARLLAAAAAGDDSEEAAALELEAIPKKEVYARLCRRNRLDGGTKEFWLDKVGGGICMAIYSRALSITGIDDRRYWNFITNDESRFHSVAYLSQIWWFEVRGEVEFFFPEAGALPTINF
;
A
#
# COMPACT_ATOMS: atom_id res chain seq x y z
N MET A 1 -69.04 -4.80 -17.99
CA MET A 1 -68.06 -4.28 -18.97
C MET A 1 -66.68 -4.49 -18.38
N GLY A 2 -65.88 -5.32 -19.02
CA GLY A 2 -64.61 -5.83 -18.49
C GLY A 2 -63.53 -4.74 -18.46
N GLY A 3 -62.80 -4.68 -17.35
CA GLY A 3 -61.56 -3.93 -17.25
C GLY A 3 -60.45 -4.75 -17.88
N THR A 4 -59.96 -4.30 -19.03
CA THR A 4 -58.80 -4.89 -19.69
C THR A 4 -57.54 -4.37 -19.01
N THR A 5 -56.89 -5.23 -18.22
CA THR A 5 -55.50 -5.07 -17.81
C THR A 5 -54.62 -5.28 -19.04
N SER A 6 -54.13 -4.21 -19.64
CA SER A 6 -53.06 -4.30 -20.63
C SER A 6 -51.73 -4.48 -19.90
N SER A 7 -51.31 -5.74 -19.81
CA SER A 7 -49.97 -6.15 -19.41
C SER A 7 -48.93 -5.54 -20.34
N THR A 8 -48.26 -4.48 -19.91
CA THR A 8 -46.99 -4.06 -20.51
C THR A 8 -45.92 -5.03 -20.03
N GLY A 9 -45.65 -6.04 -20.85
CA GLY A 9 -44.42 -6.82 -20.77
C GLY A 9 -43.23 -5.89 -20.97
N ARG A 10 -42.70 -5.37 -19.87
CA ARG A 10 -41.35 -4.79 -19.83
C ARG A 10 -40.39 -5.96 -20.00
N GLY A 11 -39.64 -5.97 -21.09
CA GLY A 11 -38.41 -6.73 -21.17
C GLY A 11 -37.51 -6.29 -20.02
N GLY A 12 -37.56 -7.03 -18.91
CA GLY A 12 -36.74 -6.82 -17.74
C GLY A 12 -35.33 -7.24 -18.07
N GLY A 13 -34.56 -6.37 -18.73
CA GLY A 13 -33.13 -6.56 -18.85
C GLY A 13 -32.54 -6.60 -17.45
N THR A 14 -31.97 -7.73 -17.07
CA THR A 14 -31.18 -7.84 -15.84
C THR A 14 -30.03 -6.85 -15.93
N SER A 15 -30.02 -5.88 -15.04
CA SER A 15 -28.94 -4.91 -14.93
C SER A 15 -27.83 -5.47 -14.06
N LEU A 16 -26.61 -4.96 -14.25
CA LEU A 16 -25.47 -5.32 -13.43
C LEU A 16 -25.67 -4.99 -11.93
N GLY A 17 -26.63 -4.10 -11.61
CA GLY A 17 -27.03 -3.79 -10.23
C GLY A 17 -27.88 -4.86 -9.56
N ASP A 18 -28.44 -5.81 -10.33
CA ASP A 18 -29.31 -6.89 -9.83
C ASP A 18 -28.51 -8.13 -9.37
N LEU A 19 -27.17 -8.11 -9.53
CA LEU A 19 -26.31 -9.20 -9.10
C LEU A 19 -26.18 -9.22 -7.57
N PRO A 20 -26.25 -10.38 -6.90
CA PRO A 20 -25.96 -10.49 -5.47
C PRO A 20 -24.55 -10.00 -5.11
N GLU A 21 -24.39 -9.39 -3.94
CA GLU A 21 -23.10 -8.83 -3.50
C GLU A 21 -22.00 -9.90 -3.40
N ASN A 22 -22.33 -11.13 -3.04
CA ASN A 22 -21.36 -12.23 -2.98
C ASN A 22 -20.81 -12.60 -4.37
N CYS A 23 -21.65 -12.58 -5.41
CA CYS A 23 -21.20 -12.82 -6.78
C CYS A 23 -20.29 -11.68 -7.28
N VAL A 24 -20.61 -10.44 -6.90
CA VAL A 24 -19.77 -9.28 -7.19
C VAL A 24 -18.42 -9.39 -6.47
N ALA A 25 -18.41 -9.80 -5.20
CA ALA A 25 -17.20 -9.95 -4.41
C ALA A 25 -16.23 -10.97 -5.03
N GLU A 26 -16.74 -12.10 -5.55
CA GLU A 26 -15.94 -13.09 -6.27
C GLU A 26 -15.25 -12.53 -7.52
N VAL A 27 -15.90 -11.60 -8.22
CA VAL A 27 -15.26 -10.89 -9.34
C VAL A 27 -14.18 -9.95 -8.83
N MET A 28 -14.46 -9.19 -7.76
CA MET A 28 -13.51 -8.25 -7.15
C MET A 28 -12.24 -8.92 -6.63
N LEU A 29 -12.31 -10.18 -6.18
CA LEU A 29 -11.13 -10.95 -5.78
C LEU A 29 -10.09 -11.09 -6.91
N ARG A 30 -10.49 -10.96 -8.18
CA ARG A 30 -9.61 -11.06 -9.35
C ARG A 30 -9.09 -9.71 -9.84
N LEU A 31 -9.62 -8.61 -9.31
CA LEU A 31 -9.27 -7.25 -9.72
C LEU A 31 -8.18 -6.66 -8.85
N ASP A 32 -7.43 -5.70 -9.36
CA ASP A 32 -6.51 -4.95 -8.53
C ASP A 32 -7.27 -3.98 -7.58
N PRO A 33 -6.65 -3.55 -6.47
CA PRO A 33 -7.28 -2.64 -5.51
C PRO A 33 -7.77 -1.32 -6.10
N THR A 34 -7.13 -0.81 -7.16
CA THR A 34 -7.56 0.42 -7.84
C THR A 34 -8.82 0.19 -8.68
N GLU A 35 -8.92 -0.95 -9.37
CA GLU A 35 -10.10 -1.40 -10.10
C GLU A 35 -11.29 -1.62 -9.16
N ILE A 36 -11.07 -2.25 -8.00
CA ILE A 36 -12.11 -2.44 -6.96
C ILE A 36 -12.67 -1.08 -6.52
N CYS A 37 -11.78 -0.10 -6.27
CA CYS A 37 -12.20 1.26 -5.92
C CYS A 37 -12.96 1.94 -7.06
N GLY A 38 -12.58 1.70 -8.31
CA GLY A 38 -13.31 2.14 -9.49
C GLY A 38 -14.73 1.58 -9.53
N MET A 39 -14.88 0.26 -9.38
CA MET A 39 -16.17 -0.41 -9.38
C MET A 39 -17.09 0.08 -8.26
N ALA A 40 -16.55 0.30 -7.05
CA ALA A 40 -17.30 0.79 -5.90
C ALA A 40 -18.00 2.15 -6.13
N ARG A 41 -17.57 2.91 -7.15
CA ARG A 41 -18.17 4.20 -7.54
C ARG A 41 -19.34 4.04 -8.51
N LEU A 42 -19.49 2.89 -9.15
CA LEU A 42 -20.46 2.68 -10.23
C LEU A 42 -21.86 2.33 -9.73
N SER A 43 -21.99 1.61 -8.61
CA SER A 43 -23.29 1.22 -8.06
C SER A 43 -23.26 1.00 -6.55
N ARG A 44 -24.44 0.95 -5.92
CA ARG A 44 -24.59 0.62 -4.50
C ARG A 44 -24.17 -0.82 -4.20
N THR A 45 -24.58 -1.76 -5.05
CA THR A 45 -24.20 -3.19 -4.97
C THR A 45 -22.68 -3.35 -5.04
N PHE A 46 -22.01 -2.64 -5.96
CA PHE A 46 -20.56 -2.64 -6.06
C PHE A 46 -19.90 -2.01 -4.83
N ARG A 47 -20.47 -0.93 -4.30
CA ARG A 47 -19.96 -0.31 -3.07
C ARG A 47 -20.06 -1.25 -1.88
N GLY A 48 -21.17 -1.97 -1.75
CA GLY A 48 -21.39 -2.97 -0.69
C GLY A 48 -20.34 -4.07 -0.76
N ALA A 49 -20.23 -4.73 -1.92
CA ALA A 49 -19.24 -5.78 -2.15
C ALA A 49 -17.79 -5.31 -1.94
N ALA A 50 -17.44 -4.12 -2.42
CA ALA A 50 -16.10 -3.54 -2.26
C ALA A 50 -15.77 -3.07 -0.83
N SER A 51 -16.74 -3.10 0.08
CA SER A 51 -16.53 -2.79 1.50
C SER A 51 -16.36 -4.04 2.36
N GLY A 52 -16.58 -5.25 1.80
CA GLY A 52 -16.44 -6.49 2.53
C GLY A 52 -14.98 -6.84 2.82
N ASP A 53 -14.70 -7.27 4.05
CA ASP A 53 -13.34 -7.58 4.51
C ASP A 53 -12.69 -8.71 3.71
N GLY A 54 -13.44 -9.72 3.29
CA GLY A 54 -12.90 -10.85 2.52
C GLY A 54 -12.24 -10.42 1.20
N VAL A 55 -12.73 -9.35 0.56
CA VAL A 55 -12.12 -8.81 -0.67
C VAL A 55 -10.73 -8.24 -0.36
N TRP A 56 -10.60 -7.50 0.74
CA TRP A 56 -9.36 -6.82 1.11
C TRP A 56 -8.36 -7.73 1.82
N GLU A 57 -8.83 -8.71 2.58
CA GLU A 57 -8.01 -9.75 3.19
C GLU A 57 -7.23 -10.54 2.13
N ALA A 58 -7.88 -10.87 1.01
CA ALA A 58 -7.22 -11.51 -0.13
C ALA A 58 -6.17 -10.63 -0.84
N LYS A 59 -6.22 -9.31 -0.64
CA LYS A 59 -5.24 -8.35 -1.20
C LYS A 59 -4.12 -8.01 -0.22
N LEU A 60 -4.25 -8.37 1.06
CA LEU A 60 -3.24 -8.08 2.06
C LEU A 60 -2.13 -9.14 2.06
N PRO A 61 -0.85 -8.75 2.24
CA PRO A 61 0.23 -9.70 2.46
C PRO A 61 -0.02 -10.53 3.72
N ARG A 62 0.32 -11.82 3.74
CA ARG A 62 0.06 -12.70 4.90
C ARG A 62 0.66 -12.20 6.23
N ASN A 63 1.73 -11.42 6.16
CA ASN A 63 2.42 -10.81 7.28
C ASN A 63 1.93 -9.38 7.60
N TYR A 64 0.76 -8.94 7.10
CA TYR A 64 0.24 -7.58 7.27
C TYR A 64 0.16 -7.14 8.74
N ALA A 65 -0.09 -8.07 9.67
CA ALA A 65 -0.10 -7.77 11.11
C ALA A 65 1.27 -7.30 11.61
N ARG A 66 2.36 -7.95 11.18
CA ARG A 66 3.73 -7.54 11.50
C ARG A 66 4.10 -6.21 10.84
N LEU A 67 3.64 -6.01 9.61
CA LEU A 67 3.85 -4.74 8.89
C LEU A 67 3.16 -3.58 9.61
N LEU A 68 1.93 -3.79 10.09
CA LEU A 68 1.21 -2.78 10.87
C LEU A 68 1.89 -2.50 12.21
N ALA A 69 2.34 -3.53 12.93
CA ALA A 69 3.12 -3.35 14.16
C ALA A 69 4.39 -2.55 13.89
N ALA A 70 5.14 -2.87 12.83
CA ALA A 70 6.33 -2.12 12.43
C ALA A 70 6.02 -0.66 12.05
N ALA A 71 4.86 -0.40 11.43
CA ALA A 71 4.39 0.96 11.13
C ALA A 71 3.92 1.73 12.38
N ALA A 72 3.44 1.02 13.41
CA ALA A 72 2.92 1.59 14.65
C ALA A 72 4.02 1.81 15.70
N ALA A 73 5.10 1.03 15.68
CA ALA A 73 6.25 1.11 16.61
C ALA A 73 6.99 2.46 16.65
N GLY A 74 6.50 3.48 15.94
CA GLY A 74 6.85 4.87 16.14
C GLY A 74 6.23 5.49 17.40
N ASP A 75 5.15 4.94 17.95
CA ASP A 75 4.51 5.36 19.21
C ASP A 75 3.64 4.19 19.77
N ASP A 76 3.96 3.74 20.99
CA ASP A 76 3.15 2.87 21.88
C ASP A 76 3.02 1.34 21.66
N SER A 77 2.78 0.68 22.80
CA SER A 77 2.86 -0.77 23.14
C SER A 77 2.22 -1.78 22.16
N GLU A 78 2.91 -2.91 21.95
CA GLU A 78 2.50 -4.04 21.10
C GLU A 78 1.09 -4.59 21.40
N GLU A 79 0.62 -4.48 22.64
CA GLU A 79 -0.67 -5.01 23.09
C GLU A 79 -1.86 -4.14 22.66
N ALA A 80 -1.68 -2.82 22.53
CA ALA A 80 -2.71 -1.91 22.03
C ALA A 80 -2.89 -2.05 20.52
N ALA A 81 -1.79 -2.24 19.78
CA ALA A 81 -1.81 -2.41 18.33
C ALA A 81 -2.54 -3.69 17.89
N ALA A 82 -2.46 -4.78 18.67
CA ALA A 82 -3.13 -6.04 18.38
C ALA A 82 -4.67 -5.95 18.52
N LEU A 83 -5.16 -5.25 19.55
CA LEU A 83 -6.59 -4.97 19.76
C LEU A 83 -7.14 -4.02 18.70
N GLU A 84 -6.35 -3.04 18.27
CA GLU A 84 -6.70 -2.14 17.16
C GLU A 84 -6.82 -2.93 15.84
N LEU A 85 -5.96 -3.92 15.63
CA LEU A 85 -5.89 -4.73 14.40
C LEU A 85 -7.14 -5.59 14.14
N GLU A 86 -7.80 -6.05 15.21
CA GLU A 86 -9.05 -6.82 15.15
C GLU A 86 -10.26 -5.93 14.87
N ALA A 87 -10.20 -4.65 15.26
CA ALA A 87 -11.31 -3.71 15.12
C ALA A 87 -11.31 -2.93 13.79
N ILE A 88 -10.15 -2.78 13.15
CA ILE A 88 -10.02 -1.99 11.91
C ILE A 88 -10.48 -2.83 10.68
N PRO A 89 -11.37 -2.30 9.84
CA PRO A 89 -11.74 -2.92 8.57
C PRO A 89 -10.51 -3.22 7.71
N LYS A 90 -10.46 -4.38 7.04
CA LYS A 90 -9.28 -4.81 6.25
C LYS A 90 -8.96 -3.83 5.11
N LYS A 91 -9.98 -3.15 4.60
CA LYS A 91 -9.84 -2.03 3.65
C LYS A 91 -9.00 -0.89 4.20
N GLU A 92 -9.20 -0.53 5.46
CA GLU A 92 -8.48 0.56 6.11
C GLU A 92 -7.05 0.14 6.46
N VAL A 93 -6.85 -1.11 6.87
CA VAL A 93 -5.51 -1.71 6.99
C VAL A 93 -4.73 -1.59 5.67
N TYR A 94 -5.35 -1.99 4.56
CA TYR A 94 -4.74 -1.87 3.23
C TYR A 94 -4.39 -0.41 2.90
N ALA A 95 -5.32 0.52 3.15
CA ALA A 95 -5.10 1.95 2.92
C ALA A 95 -3.96 2.53 3.76
N ARG A 96 -3.81 2.10 5.03
CA ARG A 96 -2.72 2.51 5.92
C ARG A 96 -1.37 1.98 5.42
N LEU A 97 -1.31 0.71 5.03
CA LEU A 97 -0.08 0.11 4.49
C LEU A 97 0.32 0.69 3.12
N CYS A 98 -0.62 1.22 2.34
CA CYS A 98 -0.31 1.93 1.08
C CYS A 98 0.29 3.33 1.30
N ARG A 99 0.20 3.90 2.51
CA ARG A 99 0.92 5.13 2.85
C ARG A 99 2.37 4.79 3.15
N ARG A 100 3.24 5.80 3.11
CA ARG A 100 4.63 5.60 3.50
C ARG A 100 4.73 5.47 5.02
N ASN A 101 5.15 4.30 5.49
CA ASN A 101 5.33 3.96 6.89
C ASN A 101 6.82 4.01 7.22
N ARG A 102 7.19 4.73 8.28
CA ARG A 102 8.58 4.97 8.67
C ARG A 102 9.14 3.80 9.47
N LEU A 103 10.42 3.54 9.29
CA LEU A 103 11.24 2.58 10.03
C LEU A 103 12.55 3.23 10.43
N ASP A 104 13.25 2.64 11.41
CA ASP A 104 14.60 3.03 11.85
C ASP A 104 14.73 4.55 12.07
N GLY A 105 13.84 5.11 12.89
CA GLY A 105 13.83 6.55 13.19
C GLY A 105 13.52 7.44 11.98
N GLY A 106 12.90 6.90 10.93
CA GLY A 106 12.57 7.62 9.69
C GLY A 106 13.68 7.61 8.64
N THR A 107 14.73 6.81 8.81
CA THR A 107 15.80 6.63 7.82
C THR A 107 15.44 5.63 6.73
N LYS A 108 14.39 4.83 6.94
CA LYS A 108 13.79 3.92 5.98
C LYS A 108 12.27 4.12 5.94
N GLU A 109 11.66 3.87 4.80
CA GLU A 109 10.20 3.85 4.65
C GLU A 109 9.77 2.65 3.83
N PHE A 110 8.61 2.07 4.14
CA PHE A 110 7.98 1.03 3.34
C PHE A 110 6.50 1.35 3.07
N TRP A 111 5.97 0.77 2.01
CA TRP A 111 4.56 0.86 1.65
C TRP A 111 4.14 -0.33 0.78
N LEU A 112 2.85 -0.56 0.68
CA LEU A 112 2.27 -1.52 -0.24
C LEU A 112 2.02 -0.85 -1.60
N ASP A 113 2.47 -1.49 -2.68
CA ASP A 113 2.13 -1.06 -4.03
C ASP A 113 0.63 -1.28 -4.31
N LYS A 114 -0.05 -0.22 -4.76
CA LYS A 114 -1.50 -0.22 -4.96
C LYS A 114 -1.95 -1.13 -6.10
N VAL A 115 -1.08 -1.35 -7.08
CA VAL A 115 -1.39 -2.13 -8.29
C VAL A 115 -0.79 -3.52 -8.17
N GLY A 116 0.52 -3.62 -7.91
CA GLY A 116 1.23 -4.89 -7.83
C GLY A 116 1.01 -5.67 -6.53
N GLY A 117 0.48 -5.04 -5.47
CA GLY A 117 0.27 -5.68 -4.16
C GLY A 117 1.57 -6.10 -3.46
N GLY A 118 2.72 -5.76 -4.02
CA GLY A 118 4.04 -6.03 -3.46
C GLY A 118 4.42 -5.00 -2.41
N ILE A 119 5.38 -5.35 -1.55
CA ILE A 119 5.95 -4.39 -0.59
C ILE A 119 7.09 -3.64 -1.27
N CYS A 120 7.03 -2.31 -1.19
CA CYS A 120 8.07 -1.40 -1.62
C CYS A 120 8.80 -0.83 -0.41
N MET A 121 10.08 -0.49 -0.60
CA MET A 121 10.91 0.15 0.42
C MET A 121 11.79 1.24 -0.20
N ALA A 122 12.02 2.31 0.57
CA ALA A 122 13.01 3.34 0.31
C ALA A 122 13.96 3.44 1.50
N ILE A 123 15.26 3.51 1.22
CA ILE A 123 16.32 3.70 2.21
C ILE A 123 16.99 5.02 1.92
N TYR A 124 17.06 5.91 2.91
CA TYR A 124 17.65 7.23 2.70
C TYR A 124 19.16 7.19 2.84
N SER A 125 19.83 8.17 2.21
CA SER A 125 21.29 8.31 2.27
C SER A 125 21.86 8.32 3.68
N ARG A 126 21.10 8.80 4.67
CA ARG A 126 21.49 8.80 6.09
C ARG A 126 21.56 7.41 6.74
N ALA A 127 20.87 6.42 6.16
CA ALA A 127 20.97 5.00 6.55
C ALA A 127 21.99 4.22 5.72
N LEU A 128 22.64 4.86 4.74
CA LEU A 128 23.62 4.23 3.86
C LEU A 128 25.03 4.60 4.30
N SER A 129 25.95 3.63 4.23
CA SER A 129 27.38 3.89 4.32
C SER A 129 27.87 4.26 2.92
N ILE A 130 28.27 5.52 2.75
CA ILE A 130 28.73 6.07 1.48
C ILE A 130 30.23 6.36 1.59
N THR A 131 30.98 5.96 0.57
CA THR A 131 32.44 6.12 0.53
C THR A 131 32.88 7.56 0.79
N GLY A 132 33.56 7.76 1.93
CA GLY A 132 34.17 9.04 2.28
C GLY A 132 33.17 10.20 2.39
N ILE A 133 31.89 9.94 2.70
CA ILE A 133 30.82 10.96 2.76
C ILE A 133 31.14 12.15 3.67
N ASP A 134 32.00 11.95 4.67
CA ASP A 134 32.47 12.98 5.60
C ASP A 134 33.65 13.81 5.04
N ASP A 135 34.28 13.38 3.94
CA ASP A 135 35.39 14.08 3.32
C ASP A 135 34.89 15.22 2.42
N ARG A 136 34.95 16.44 2.97
CA ARG A 136 34.57 17.68 2.29
C ARG A 136 35.39 18.02 1.05
N ARG A 137 36.49 17.31 0.78
CA ARG A 137 37.25 17.48 -0.48
C ARG A 137 36.49 16.93 -1.67
N TYR A 138 35.66 15.92 -1.45
CA TYR A 138 34.93 15.20 -2.49
C TYR A 138 33.42 15.42 -2.39
N TRP A 139 32.90 15.62 -1.18
CA TRP A 139 31.48 15.74 -0.91
C TRP A 139 31.10 17.12 -0.42
N ASN A 140 30.02 17.66 -0.98
CA ASN A 140 29.39 18.88 -0.54
C ASN A 140 27.92 18.60 -0.18
N PHE A 141 27.43 19.18 0.89
CA PHE A 141 26.01 19.10 1.25
C PHE A 141 25.32 20.38 0.79
N ILE A 142 24.47 20.27 -0.22
CA ILE A 142 23.72 21.39 -0.78
C ILE A 142 22.28 21.36 -0.30
N THR A 143 21.70 22.54 -0.10
CA THR A 143 20.27 22.67 0.18
C THR A 143 19.47 22.34 -1.07
N ASN A 144 18.44 21.53 -0.93
CA ASN A 144 17.54 21.20 -2.02
C ASN A 144 16.09 21.23 -1.50
N ASP A 145 15.30 22.14 -2.06
CA ASP A 145 13.89 22.32 -1.69
C ASP A 145 12.95 21.31 -2.38
N GLU A 146 13.44 20.58 -3.39
CA GLU A 146 12.71 19.51 -4.07
C GLU A 146 12.89 18.15 -3.36
N SER A 147 13.91 18.02 -2.52
CA SER A 147 14.18 16.82 -1.74
C SER A 147 13.38 16.84 -0.44
N ARG A 148 12.85 15.67 -0.03
CA ARG A 148 12.24 15.54 1.30
C ARG A 148 13.23 15.80 2.44
N PHE A 149 14.52 15.65 2.17
CA PHE A 149 15.58 16.11 3.05
C PHE A 149 16.09 17.44 2.54
N HIS A 150 16.06 18.46 3.41
CA HIS A 150 16.53 19.81 3.11
C HIS A 150 18.03 19.89 2.76
N SER A 151 18.77 18.78 2.85
CA SER A 151 20.18 18.69 2.48
C SER A 151 20.42 17.40 1.69
N VAL A 152 21.12 17.53 0.57
CA VAL A 152 21.48 16.44 -0.36
C VAL A 152 23.00 16.40 -0.52
N ALA A 153 23.57 15.21 -0.57
CA ALA A 153 24.99 15.01 -0.81
C ALA A 153 25.30 15.14 -2.31
N TYR A 154 26.28 15.99 -2.64
CA TYR A 154 26.77 16.26 -3.98
C TYR A 154 28.24 15.82 -4.08
N LEU A 155 28.53 14.89 -4.99
CA LEU A 155 29.87 14.37 -5.25
C LEU A 155 30.54 15.16 -6.36
N SER A 156 31.67 15.80 -6.07
CA SER A 156 32.45 16.53 -7.09
C SER A 156 33.28 15.59 -7.97
N GLN A 157 34.19 14.81 -7.38
CA GLN A 157 35.03 13.86 -8.11
C GLN A 157 35.61 12.81 -7.16
N ILE A 158 35.57 11.53 -7.52
CA ILE A 158 36.24 10.44 -6.80
C ILE A 158 36.64 9.33 -7.80
N TRP A 159 37.70 8.59 -7.48
CA TRP A 159 38.24 7.53 -8.35
C TRP A 159 37.56 6.17 -8.17
N TRP A 160 36.87 5.93 -7.05
CA TRP A 160 35.97 4.79 -6.85
C TRP A 160 34.85 5.21 -5.90
N PHE A 161 33.67 4.61 -6.07
CA PHE A 161 32.47 4.98 -5.32
C PHE A 161 31.69 3.72 -4.94
N GLU A 162 31.45 3.53 -3.64
CA GLU A 162 30.63 2.46 -3.11
C GLU A 162 29.59 3.01 -2.14
N VAL A 163 28.38 2.46 -2.24
CA VAL A 163 27.26 2.70 -1.33
C VAL A 163 26.84 1.36 -0.77
N ARG A 164 26.85 1.22 0.56
CA ARG A 164 26.39 0.03 1.27
C ARG A 164 25.16 0.38 2.08
N GLY A 165 24.16 -0.49 2.04
CA GLY A 165 22.97 -0.41 2.88
C GLY A 165 22.65 -1.77 3.46
N GLU A 166 22.07 -1.77 4.66
CA GLU A 166 21.59 -2.98 5.32
C GLU A 166 20.09 -2.89 5.55
N VAL A 167 19.38 -3.97 5.19
CA VAL A 167 17.93 -4.07 5.34
C VAL A 167 17.62 -5.33 6.11
N GLU A 168 17.20 -5.15 7.35
CA GLU A 168 16.51 -6.19 8.11
C GLU A 168 15.02 -5.88 8.06
N PHE A 169 14.27 -6.68 7.28
CA PHE A 169 12.84 -6.47 7.12
C PHE A 169 12.10 -7.76 6.82
N PHE A 170 10.90 -7.89 7.37
CA PHE A 170 10.05 -9.08 7.21
C PHE A 170 9.35 -9.05 5.85
N PHE A 171 10.07 -9.26 4.75
CA PHE A 171 9.42 -9.44 3.45
C PHE A 171 8.65 -10.77 3.43
N PRO A 172 7.44 -10.81 2.86
CA PRO A 172 6.68 -12.06 2.73
C PRO A 172 7.46 -13.06 1.87
N GLU A 173 7.45 -14.33 2.28
CA GLU A 173 8.09 -15.40 1.52
C GLU A 173 7.35 -15.62 0.17
N ALA A 174 8.13 -15.51 -0.90
CA ALA A 174 7.88 -15.91 -2.29
C ALA A 174 6.77 -15.17 -3.08
N GLY A 175 7.21 -14.44 -4.10
CA GLY A 175 6.40 -14.03 -5.26
C GLY A 175 7.08 -12.96 -6.12
N ALA A 176 7.63 -11.93 -5.47
CA ALA A 176 8.41 -10.89 -6.12
C ALA A 176 9.53 -10.45 -5.17
N LEU A 177 10.75 -10.28 -5.70
CA LEU A 177 11.80 -9.60 -4.95
C LEU A 177 11.29 -8.17 -4.65
N PRO A 178 11.52 -7.64 -3.44
CA PRO A 178 11.15 -6.28 -3.15
C PRO A 178 11.90 -5.34 -4.11
N THR A 179 11.16 -4.43 -4.74
CA THR A 179 11.78 -3.34 -5.49
C THR A 179 12.34 -2.35 -4.48
N ILE A 180 13.67 -2.40 -4.29
CA ILE A 180 14.42 -1.45 -3.47
C ILE A 180 14.77 -0.27 -4.37
N ASN A 181 14.18 0.89 -4.10
CA ASN A 181 14.56 2.13 -4.76
C ASN A 181 15.54 2.88 -3.85
N PHE A 182 16.70 3.23 -4.41
CA PHE A 182 17.71 4.10 -3.78
C PHE A 182 17.44 5.57 -4.15
#